data_AF-A0A2A7MD73-F1
#
_entry.id   AF-A0A2A7MD73-F1
#
_cell.length_a   1.000
_cell.length_b   1.000
_cell.length_c   1.000
_cell.angle_alpha   90.00
_cell.angle_beta   90.00
_cell.angle_gamma   90.00
#
_symmetry.space_group_name_H-M   'P 1'
#
loop_
_entity.id
_entity.type
_entity.pdbx_description
1 polymer ?
#
loop_
_entity_poly.entity_id
_entity_poly.type
_entity_poly.pdbx_seq_one_letter_code
_entity_poly.pdbx_strand_id
1 'polypeptide(L)'
;MDKDLDFIETERNYWGKIYTEIMFALNEVSPFIEEKKLKQRKYYSKSDALKEYIKLLDSAETDCKKKSLFSIFKSNPTISLLQDYKEKNREDFTQLEKCYKCTCLNCSFECNFKSCSACRSNSLLSFCDKDRVNIRKFDNFTFDLTNNDTGISSKYKALAVIEDCTIKKQYILLENLRDANDKLVLYYYPGIKEDTFGEITNVEEFDFIVETYQNA
;
A
#
# COMPACT_ATOMS: atom_id res chain seq x y z
N MET A 1 14.53 7.20 -30.08
CA MET A 1 14.61 8.60 -29.62
C MET A 1 13.24 9.09 -29.20
N ASP A 2 12.26 9.11 -30.10
CA ASP A 2 10.86 9.40 -29.72
C ASP A 2 10.33 8.43 -28.66
N LYS A 3 10.59 7.12 -28.82
CA LYS A 3 10.20 6.10 -27.82
C LYS A 3 10.87 6.27 -26.44
N ASP A 4 12.08 6.81 -26.40
CA ASP A 4 12.81 6.98 -25.13
C ASP A 4 12.28 8.21 -24.38
N LEU A 5 12.02 9.31 -25.11
CA LEU A 5 11.40 10.50 -24.55
C LEU A 5 9.95 10.22 -24.13
N ASP A 6 9.19 9.48 -24.94
CA ASP A 6 7.83 9.03 -24.61
C ASP A 6 7.78 8.16 -23.35
N PHE A 7 8.73 7.23 -23.20
CA PHE A 7 8.89 6.47 -21.95
C PHE A 7 9.18 7.37 -20.75
N ILE A 8 10.13 8.30 -20.88
CA ILE A 8 10.50 9.23 -19.80
C ILE A 8 9.31 10.12 -19.43
N GLU A 9 8.58 10.64 -20.41
CA GLU A 9 7.40 11.46 -20.20
C GLU A 9 6.28 10.67 -19.51
N THR A 10 6.03 9.43 -19.93
CA THR A 10 5.06 8.54 -19.30
C THR A 10 5.40 8.28 -17.84
N GLU A 11 6.66 7.91 -17.55
CA GLU A 11 7.12 7.67 -16.18
C GLU A 11 7.08 8.95 -15.34
N ARG A 12 7.47 10.09 -15.90
CA ARG A 12 7.41 11.41 -15.25
C ARG A 12 5.97 11.78 -14.90
N ASN A 13 5.03 11.61 -15.81
CA ASN A 13 3.63 11.93 -15.57
C ASN A 13 3.06 11.05 -14.46
N TYR A 14 3.37 9.75 -14.48
CA TYR A 14 2.89 8.81 -13.47
C TYR A 14 3.51 9.05 -12.08
N TRP A 15 4.84 9.01 -11.98
CA TRP A 15 5.54 9.14 -10.71
C TRP A 15 5.62 10.57 -10.20
N GLY A 16 5.62 11.55 -11.08
CA GLY A 16 5.55 12.97 -10.72
C GLY A 16 4.26 13.28 -9.97
N LYS A 17 3.12 12.74 -10.40
CA LYS A 17 1.86 12.84 -9.66
C LYS A 17 1.99 12.27 -8.26
N ILE A 18 2.46 11.02 -8.14
CA ILE A 18 2.62 10.34 -6.85
C ILE A 18 3.58 11.10 -5.93
N TYR A 19 4.68 11.59 -6.49
CA TYR A 19 5.68 12.38 -5.76
C TYR A 19 5.07 13.68 -5.21
N THR A 20 4.35 14.43 -6.04
CA THR A 20 3.70 15.68 -5.62
C THR A 20 2.71 15.44 -4.49
N GLU A 21 1.82 14.44 -4.62
CA GLU A 21 0.84 14.11 -3.56
C GLU A 21 1.53 13.76 -2.23
N ILE A 22 2.58 12.95 -2.27
CA ILE A 22 3.30 12.55 -1.05
C ILE A 22 4.08 13.72 -0.45
N MET A 23 4.74 14.56 -1.25
CA MET A 23 5.45 15.73 -0.75
C MET A 23 4.49 16.75 -0.14
N PHE A 24 3.33 16.94 -0.76
CA PHE A 24 2.27 17.80 -0.22
C PHE A 24 1.80 17.28 1.13
N ALA A 25 1.47 15.98 1.22
CA ALA A 25 1.09 15.32 2.47
C ALA A 25 2.14 15.49 3.58
N LEU A 26 3.42 15.32 3.24
CA LEU A 26 4.52 15.49 4.20
C LEU A 26 4.61 16.92 4.72
N ASN A 27 4.48 17.91 3.85
CA ASN A 27 4.52 19.32 4.23
C ASN A 27 3.30 19.71 5.06
N GLU A 28 2.12 19.18 4.75
CA GLU A 28 0.90 19.46 5.53
C GLU A 28 0.93 18.83 6.91
N VAL A 29 1.45 17.60 7.02
CA VAL A 29 1.35 16.81 8.27
C VAL A 29 2.53 17.06 9.22
N SER A 30 3.73 17.31 8.69
CA SER A 30 4.95 17.42 9.50
C SER A 30 4.92 18.48 10.61
N PRO A 31 4.23 19.64 10.49
CA PRO A 31 4.12 20.61 11.59
C PRO A 31 3.30 20.10 12.78
N PHE A 32 2.45 19.10 12.57
CA PHE A 32 1.48 18.62 13.57
C PHE A 32 1.84 17.25 14.17
N ILE A 33 2.84 16.57 13.62
CA ILE A 33 3.23 15.23 14.05
C ILE A 33 4.70 15.22 14.44
N GLU A 34 4.99 14.64 15.60
CA GLU A 34 6.36 14.37 16.04
C GLU A 34 7.15 13.59 14.98
N GLU A 35 8.40 13.99 14.74
CA GLU A 35 9.27 13.38 13.73
C GLU A 35 9.37 11.84 13.88
N LYS A 36 9.38 11.33 15.12
CA LYS A 36 9.39 9.89 15.40
C LYS A 36 8.13 9.18 14.87
N LYS A 37 6.94 9.76 15.06
CA LYS A 37 5.67 9.24 14.54
C LYS A 37 5.61 9.42 13.01
N LEU A 38 6.16 10.51 12.49
CA LEU A 38 6.24 10.76 11.04
C LEU A 38 7.11 9.70 10.33
N LYS A 39 8.27 9.35 10.90
CA LYS A 39 9.18 8.29 10.39
C LYS A 39 8.55 6.89 10.33
N GLN A 40 7.50 6.63 11.10
CA GLN A 40 6.75 5.36 11.05
C GLN A 40 5.81 5.29 9.85
N ARG A 41 5.55 6.42 9.16
CA ARG A 41 4.74 6.41 7.95
C ARG A 41 5.55 5.85 6.81
N LYS A 42 5.01 4.83 6.14
CA LYS A 42 5.72 4.15 5.04
C LYS A 42 6.08 5.11 3.91
N TYR A 43 5.23 6.06 3.56
CA TYR A 43 5.56 7.03 2.52
C TYR A 43 6.70 7.96 2.91
N TYR A 44 6.90 8.24 4.21
CA TYR A 44 8.06 9.01 4.67
C TYR A 44 9.34 8.19 4.49
N SER A 45 9.38 6.95 4.97
CA SER A 45 10.59 6.14 4.89
C SER A 45 10.95 5.70 3.48
N LYS A 46 10.00 5.73 2.54
CA LYS A 46 10.20 5.34 1.13
C LYS A 46 10.30 6.53 0.17
N SER A 47 10.05 7.76 0.61
CA SER A 47 10.03 8.93 -0.30
C SER A 47 11.38 9.23 -0.93
N ASP A 48 12.49 8.84 -0.29
CA ASP A 48 13.83 9.08 -0.83
C ASP A 48 14.07 8.33 -2.14
N ALA A 49 13.56 7.09 -2.26
CA ALA A 49 13.63 6.33 -3.50
C ALA A 49 12.89 7.03 -4.64
N LEU A 50 11.70 7.57 -4.34
CA LEU A 50 10.90 8.32 -5.31
C LEU A 50 11.57 9.62 -5.72
N LYS A 51 12.09 10.38 -4.74
CA LYS A 51 12.80 11.64 -4.99
C LYS A 51 14.01 11.43 -5.89
N GLU A 52 14.79 10.39 -5.64
CA GLU A 52 15.95 10.08 -6.47
C GLU A 52 15.53 9.65 -7.89
N TYR A 53 14.45 8.89 -8.01
CA TYR A 53 13.93 8.52 -9.33
C TYR A 53 13.47 9.71 -10.17
N ILE A 54 12.82 10.70 -9.56
CA ILE A 54 12.47 11.95 -10.25
C ILE A 54 13.72 12.66 -10.79
N LYS A 55 14.82 12.73 -10.02
CA LYS A 55 16.08 13.30 -10.51
C LYS A 55 16.71 12.50 -11.65
N LEU A 56 16.60 11.17 -11.60
CA LEU A 56 17.08 10.30 -12.67
C LEU A 56 16.29 10.55 -13.96
N LEU A 57 14.97 10.76 -13.87
CA LEU A 57 14.14 11.15 -15.02
C LEU A 57 14.56 12.52 -15.59
N ASP A 58 14.81 13.52 -14.75
CA ASP A 58 15.31 14.85 -15.18
C ASP A 58 16.64 14.77 -15.93
N SER A 59 17.56 13.98 -15.38
CA SER A 59 18.87 13.74 -15.99
C SER A 59 18.73 13.00 -17.32
N ALA A 60 17.86 11.98 -17.36
CA ALA A 60 17.61 11.18 -18.54
C ALA A 60 17.01 11.99 -19.70
N GLU A 61 16.04 12.86 -19.39
CA GLU A 61 15.40 13.73 -20.35
C GLU A 61 16.42 14.71 -20.96
N THR A 62 17.24 15.32 -20.11
CA THR A 62 18.30 16.24 -20.53
C THR A 62 19.28 15.56 -21.47
N ASP A 63 19.71 14.34 -21.15
CA ASP A 63 20.65 13.58 -21.97
C ASP A 63 20.04 13.13 -23.30
N CYS A 64 18.76 12.72 -23.31
CA CYS A 64 18.06 12.37 -24.54
C CYS A 64 17.89 13.58 -25.47
N LYS A 65 17.54 14.75 -24.92
CA LYS A 65 17.43 16.01 -25.67
C LYS A 65 18.77 16.47 -26.25
N LYS A 66 19.87 16.37 -25.48
CA LYS A 66 21.22 16.70 -25.96
C LYS A 66 21.68 15.78 -27.10
N LYS A 67 21.42 14.47 -27.00
CA LYS A 67 21.75 13.50 -28.06
C LYS A 67 20.95 13.71 -29.35
N SER A 68 19.71 14.21 -29.25
CA SER A 68 18.92 14.60 -30.44
C SER A 68 19.58 15.68 -31.28
N LEU A 69 20.44 16.52 -30.67
CA LEU A 69 21.16 17.60 -31.36
C LEU A 69 22.51 17.13 -31.93
N PHE A 70 23.04 16.00 -31.46
CA PHE A 70 24.34 15.46 -31.86
C PHE A 70 24.21 13.95 -32.09
N SER A 71 23.73 13.54 -33.26
CA SER A 71 23.39 12.13 -33.55
C SER A 71 24.63 11.23 -33.61
N ILE A 72 24.79 10.30 -32.66
CA ILE A 72 25.52 9.05 -32.86
C ILE A 72 24.80 7.87 -32.20
N PHE A 73 24.59 6.84 -33.03
CA PHE A 73 24.15 5.49 -32.73
C PHE A 73 24.89 4.86 -31.53
N LYS A 74 24.29 4.91 -30.34
CA LYS A 74 24.57 3.96 -29.25
C LYS A 74 23.24 3.62 -28.55
N SER A 75 23.07 2.35 -28.17
CA SER A 75 22.00 1.93 -27.26
C SER A 75 22.01 2.84 -26.03
N ASN A 76 20.83 3.25 -25.55
CA ASN A 76 20.72 4.30 -24.55
C ASN A 76 20.85 3.70 -23.13
N PRO A 77 22.02 3.76 -22.46
CA PRO A 77 22.20 3.21 -21.12
C PRO A 77 21.30 3.89 -20.09
N THR A 78 20.75 5.05 -20.43
CA THR A 78 19.90 5.86 -19.57
C THR A 78 18.55 5.20 -19.27
N ILE A 79 17.92 4.52 -20.25
CA ILE A 79 16.63 3.85 -20.01
C ILE A 79 16.83 2.59 -19.17
N SER A 80 17.89 1.81 -19.42
CA SER A 80 18.22 0.66 -18.58
C SER A 80 18.48 1.09 -17.14
N LEU A 81 19.19 2.20 -16.91
CA LEU A 81 19.41 2.73 -15.55
C LEU A 81 18.10 3.07 -14.83
N LEU A 82 17.12 3.65 -15.52
CA LEU A 82 15.80 3.93 -14.94
C LEU A 82 15.05 2.64 -14.57
N GLN A 83 15.07 1.65 -15.46
CA GLN A 83 14.43 0.36 -15.25
C GLN A 83 15.10 -0.42 -14.11
N ASP A 84 16.42 -0.48 -14.10
CA ASP A 84 17.23 -1.12 -13.06
C ASP A 84 16.99 -0.46 -11.70
N TYR A 85 16.89 0.88 -11.66
CA TYR A 85 16.58 1.60 -10.43
C TYR A 85 15.18 1.24 -9.89
N LYS A 86 14.16 1.22 -10.76
CA LYS A 86 12.80 0.82 -10.35
C LYS A 86 12.76 -0.63 -9.87
N GLU A 87 13.41 -1.55 -10.57
CA GLU A 87 13.42 -2.96 -10.16
C GLU A 87 14.14 -3.15 -8.83
N LYS A 88 15.28 -2.50 -8.64
CA LYS A 88 16.02 -2.53 -7.36
C LYS A 88 15.20 -2.00 -6.18
N ASN A 89 14.31 -1.04 -6.42
CA ASN A 89 13.47 -0.41 -5.40
C ASN A 89 11.99 -0.79 -5.54
N ARG A 90 11.68 -1.93 -6.17
CA ARG A 90 10.33 -2.30 -6.56
C ARG A 90 9.33 -2.31 -5.39
N GLU A 91 9.76 -2.80 -4.23
CA GLU A 91 8.91 -2.83 -3.03
C GLU A 91 8.53 -1.42 -2.57
N ASP A 92 9.47 -0.47 -2.65
CA ASP A 92 9.26 0.92 -2.26
C ASP A 92 8.26 1.58 -3.21
N PHE A 93 8.47 1.44 -4.52
CA PHE A 93 7.54 1.96 -5.53
C PHE A 93 6.14 1.39 -5.38
N THR A 94 6.02 0.07 -5.20
CA THR A 94 4.71 -0.57 -5.03
C THR A 94 4.02 -0.08 -3.75
N GLN A 95 4.78 0.11 -2.67
CA GLN A 95 4.22 0.67 -1.44
C GLN A 95 3.81 2.13 -1.59
N LEU A 96 4.59 2.95 -2.31
CA LEU A 96 4.27 4.35 -2.58
C LEU A 96 2.97 4.49 -3.39
N GLU A 97 2.75 3.60 -4.36
CA GLU A 97 1.49 3.52 -5.12
C GLU A 97 0.26 3.27 -4.24
N LYS A 98 0.45 2.54 -3.13
CA LYS A 98 -0.61 2.33 -2.14
C LYS A 98 -0.74 3.50 -1.20
N CYS A 99 0.38 4.07 -0.77
CA CYS A 99 0.39 5.18 0.17
C CYS A 99 -0.29 6.43 -0.38
N TYR A 100 -0.08 6.80 -1.64
CA TYR A 100 -0.71 8.01 -2.19
C TYR A 100 -2.24 7.90 -2.32
N LYS A 101 -2.76 6.67 -2.34
CA LYS A 101 -4.21 6.37 -2.34
C LYS A 101 -4.77 6.11 -0.94
N CYS A 102 -3.93 6.18 0.09
CA CYS A 102 -4.31 5.81 1.45
C CYS A 102 -5.15 6.93 2.08
N THR A 103 -6.28 6.57 2.71
CA THR A 103 -7.16 7.52 3.41
C THR A 103 -6.43 8.29 4.53
N CYS A 104 -5.33 7.73 5.06
CA CYS A 104 -4.53 8.37 6.10
C CYS A 104 -3.34 9.20 5.59
N LEU A 105 -3.18 9.42 4.27
CA LEU A 105 -2.04 10.14 3.69
C LEU A 105 -1.82 11.51 4.35
N ASN A 106 -2.85 12.34 4.42
CA ASN A 106 -2.80 13.69 5.01
C ASN A 106 -3.32 13.73 6.46
N CYS A 107 -3.45 12.58 7.12
CA CYS A 107 -3.99 12.54 8.47
C CYS A 107 -2.99 13.15 9.46
N SER A 108 -3.38 14.15 10.24
CA SER A 108 -2.59 14.72 11.34
C SER A 108 -3.09 14.33 12.74
N PHE A 109 -4.16 13.54 12.82
CA PHE A 109 -4.78 13.14 14.08
C PHE A 109 -3.85 12.23 14.90
N GLU A 110 -3.93 12.36 16.23
CA GLU A 110 -3.38 11.36 17.12
C GLU A 110 -4.12 10.04 16.91
N CYS A 111 -3.38 9.00 16.54
CA CYS A 111 -3.98 7.77 16.04
C CYS A 111 -3.88 6.66 17.08
N ASN A 112 -5.04 6.15 17.50
CA ASN A 112 -5.16 5.00 18.41
C ASN A 112 -5.06 3.65 17.70
N PHE A 113 -5.09 3.68 16.37
CA PHE A 113 -4.92 2.50 15.53
C PHE A 113 -3.46 2.16 15.30
N LYS A 114 -3.17 0.89 14.95
CA LYS A 114 -1.82 0.52 14.51
C LYS A 114 -1.40 1.21 13.20
N SER A 115 -2.35 1.75 12.43
CA SER A 115 -2.07 2.71 11.34
C SER A 115 -1.06 2.19 10.30
N CYS A 116 -0.14 3.06 9.84
CA CYS A 116 0.96 2.70 8.94
C CYS A 116 1.89 1.63 9.50
N SER A 117 2.05 1.52 10.82
CA SER A 117 2.98 0.54 11.43
C SER A 117 2.54 -0.90 11.20
N ALA A 118 1.22 -1.14 11.14
CA ALA A 118 0.69 -2.46 10.79
C ALA A 118 0.57 -2.67 9.28
N CYS A 119 0.68 -1.62 8.45
CA CYS A 119 0.45 -1.70 7.00
C CYS A 119 1.36 -2.78 6.39
N ARG A 120 0.79 -3.73 5.65
CA ARG A 120 1.57 -4.75 4.92
C ARG A 120 1.91 -4.23 3.53
N SER A 121 2.89 -4.84 2.87
CA SER A 121 3.15 -4.56 1.46
C SER A 121 1.87 -4.79 0.65
N ASN A 122 1.65 -4.00 -0.40
CA ASN A 122 0.48 -4.08 -1.28
C ASN A 122 -0.87 -3.92 -0.55
N SER A 123 -0.89 -3.13 0.53
CA SER A 123 -2.10 -2.79 1.27
C SER A 123 -2.22 -1.28 1.49
N LEU A 124 -3.45 -0.82 1.66
CA LEU A 124 -3.78 0.56 2.01
C LEU A 124 -4.96 0.59 2.99
N LEU A 125 -4.99 1.60 3.84
CA LEU A 125 -6.22 1.92 4.58
C LEU A 125 -7.18 2.58 3.61
N SER A 126 -8.31 1.93 3.34
CA SER A 126 -9.36 2.42 2.46
C SER A 126 -10.37 3.27 3.22
N PHE A 127 -10.52 3.01 4.52
CA PHE A 127 -11.44 3.75 5.39
C PHE A 127 -10.82 3.93 6.78
N CYS A 128 -11.13 5.04 7.43
CA CYS A 128 -10.77 5.33 8.82
C CYS A 128 -11.73 6.40 9.35
N ASP A 129 -12.50 6.08 10.39
CA ASP A 129 -13.40 7.04 11.04
C ASP A 129 -12.68 7.96 12.04
N LYS A 130 -11.39 7.68 12.31
CA LYS A 130 -10.50 8.35 13.28
C LYS A 130 -10.90 8.17 14.75
N ASP A 131 -11.88 7.32 15.03
CA ASP A 131 -12.44 7.11 16.36
C ASP A 131 -12.41 5.64 16.76
N ARG A 132 -13.17 4.79 16.06
CA ARG A 132 -13.37 3.39 16.43
C ARG A 132 -12.77 2.42 15.42
N VAL A 133 -13.04 2.60 14.13
CA VAL A 133 -12.71 1.64 13.08
C VAL A 133 -11.82 2.19 11.96
N ASN A 134 -10.87 1.37 11.53
CA ASN A 134 -10.25 1.48 10.22
C ASN A 134 -10.43 0.19 9.41
N ILE A 135 -10.39 0.34 8.08
CA ILE A 135 -10.46 -0.77 7.14
C ILE A 135 -9.26 -0.72 6.21
N ARG A 136 -8.64 -1.88 6.07
CA ARG A 136 -7.53 -2.11 5.17
C ARG A 136 -7.92 -3.06 4.06
N LYS A 137 -7.55 -2.71 2.83
CA LYS A 137 -7.67 -3.58 1.66
C LYS A 137 -6.28 -3.98 1.15
N PHE A 138 -6.22 -5.11 0.46
CA PHE A 138 -5.01 -5.73 -0.06
C PHE A 138 -5.20 -6.04 -1.53
N ASP A 139 -4.13 -5.98 -2.31
CA ASP A 139 -4.21 -6.42 -3.72
C ASP A 139 -4.24 -7.94 -3.83
N ASN A 140 -3.28 -8.61 -3.18
CA ASN A 140 -3.04 -10.03 -3.29
C ASN A 140 -2.57 -10.55 -1.93
N PHE A 141 -3.51 -10.81 -1.03
CA PHE A 141 -3.22 -11.41 0.26
C PHE A 141 -4.09 -12.64 0.44
N THR A 142 -3.47 -13.82 0.47
CA THR A 142 -4.17 -15.10 0.47
C THR A 142 -3.70 -15.99 1.60
N PHE A 143 -4.59 -16.86 2.05
CA PHE A 143 -4.33 -17.83 3.11
C PHE A 143 -4.78 -19.22 2.67
N ASP A 144 -4.04 -20.23 3.11
CA ASP A 144 -4.48 -21.61 3.07
C ASP A 144 -5.05 -21.95 4.45
N LEU A 145 -6.37 -22.13 4.54
CA LEU A 145 -7.08 -22.45 5.77
C LEU A 145 -7.55 -23.89 5.74
N THR A 146 -7.28 -24.62 6.81
CA THR A 146 -7.73 -26.00 7.00
C THR A 146 -8.85 -26.03 8.01
N ASN A 147 -10.00 -26.58 7.62
CA ASN A 147 -11.10 -26.82 8.54
C ASN A 147 -10.71 -27.96 9.49
N ASN A 148 -10.73 -27.72 10.79
CA ASN A 148 -10.26 -28.68 11.80
C ASN A 148 -11.18 -29.92 11.92
N ASP A 149 -12.45 -29.80 11.59
CA ASP A 149 -13.43 -30.89 11.70
C ASP A 149 -13.35 -31.85 10.51
N THR A 150 -13.12 -31.31 9.31
CA THR A 150 -13.12 -32.08 8.06
C THR A 150 -11.71 -32.38 7.53
N GLY A 151 -10.69 -31.66 7.99
CA GLY A 151 -9.32 -31.71 7.47
C GLY A 151 -9.15 -31.11 6.07
N ILE A 152 -10.20 -30.53 5.48
CA ILE A 152 -10.17 -29.98 4.13
C ILE A 152 -9.47 -28.62 4.16
N SER A 153 -8.46 -28.46 3.31
CA SER A 153 -7.77 -27.19 3.09
C SER A 153 -8.33 -26.46 1.88
N SER A 154 -8.61 -25.17 2.06
CA SER A 154 -9.09 -24.27 1.00
C SER A 154 -8.28 -22.97 1.01
N LYS A 155 -8.15 -22.37 -0.19
CA LYS A 155 -7.44 -21.11 -0.35
C LYS A 155 -8.42 -19.95 -0.38
N TYR A 156 -8.16 -18.95 0.45
CA TYR A 156 -8.96 -17.74 0.58
C TYR A 156 -8.14 -16.51 0.22
N LYS A 157 -8.78 -15.48 -0.32
CA LYS A 157 -8.23 -14.12 -0.41
C LYS A 157 -8.80 -13.23 0.68
N ALA A 158 -7.98 -12.33 1.21
CA ALA A 158 -8.41 -11.26 2.11
C ALA A 158 -9.15 -10.18 1.33
N LEU A 159 -10.42 -10.00 1.64
CA LEU A 159 -11.21 -8.87 1.16
C LEU A 159 -10.85 -7.59 1.91
N ALA A 160 -10.76 -7.69 3.23
CA ALA A 160 -10.36 -6.60 4.10
C ALA A 160 -9.89 -7.09 5.48
N VAL A 161 -9.11 -6.24 6.16
CA VAL A 161 -8.88 -6.32 7.60
C VAL A 161 -9.52 -5.10 8.25
N ILE A 162 -10.33 -5.33 9.28
CA ILE A 162 -10.99 -4.30 10.07
C ILE A 162 -10.31 -4.26 11.44
N GLU A 163 -9.90 -3.07 11.89
CA GLU A 163 -9.36 -2.86 13.23
C GLU A 163 -10.35 -2.03 14.03
N ASP A 164 -10.82 -2.56 15.16
CA ASP A 164 -11.58 -1.82 16.17
C ASP A 164 -10.62 -1.47 17.32
N CYS A 165 -10.25 -0.19 17.43
CA CYS A 165 -9.28 0.24 18.43
C CYS A 165 -9.88 0.39 19.84
N THR A 166 -11.21 0.44 19.97
CA THR A 166 -11.89 0.56 21.28
C THR A 166 -11.78 -0.73 22.08
N ILE A 167 -11.94 -1.87 21.41
CA ILE A 167 -11.81 -3.21 21.99
C ILE A 167 -10.48 -3.88 21.64
N LYS A 168 -9.60 -3.20 20.89
CA LYS A 168 -8.26 -3.64 20.49
C LYS A 168 -8.26 -4.97 19.73
N LYS A 169 -9.26 -5.18 18.87
CA LYS A 169 -9.41 -6.40 18.05
C LYS A 169 -9.21 -6.12 16.57
N GLN A 170 -8.83 -7.16 15.84
CA GLN A 170 -8.81 -7.15 14.38
C GLN A 170 -9.62 -8.31 13.84
N TYR A 171 -10.24 -8.05 12.70
CA TYR A 171 -11.09 -8.99 11.97
C TYR A 171 -10.59 -9.07 10.55
N ILE A 172 -10.76 -10.24 9.94
CA ILE A 172 -10.44 -10.44 8.55
C ILE A 172 -11.64 -11.02 7.83
N LEU A 173 -11.99 -10.38 6.72
CA LEU A 173 -13.01 -10.86 5.80
C LEU A 173 -12.32 -11.60 4.67
N LEU A 174 -12.76 -12.82 4.43
CA LEU A 174 -12.15 -13.76 3.48
C LEU A 174 -13.18 -14.23 2.47
N GLU A 175 -12.74 -14.46 1.24
CA GLU A 175 -13.52 -15.09 0.18
C GLU A 175 -12.74 -16.27 -0.38
N ASN A 176 -13.39 -17.43 -0.51
CA ASN A 176 -12.78 -18.62 -1.08
C ASN A 176 -12.46 -18.38 -2.57
N LEU A 177 -11.27 -18.77 -3.00
CA LEU A 177 -10.85 -18.58 -4.39
C LEU A 177 -11.59 -19.46 -5.40
N ARG A 178 -12.26 -20.52 -4.95
CA ARG A 178 -13.02 -21.47 -5.78
C ARG A 178 -14.53 -21.31 -5.67
N ASP A 179 -15.03 -20.66 -4.62
CA ASP A 179 -16.46 -20.40 -4.42
C ASP A 179 -16.66 -19.02 -3.79
N ALA A 180 -17.13 -18.05 -4.58
CA ALA A 180 -17.35 -16.69 -4.10
C ALA A 180 -18.50 -16.56 -3.07
N ASN A 181 -19.32 -17.60 -2.89
CA ASN A 181 -20.35 -17.63 -1.86
C ASN A 181 -19.80 -18.11 -0.51
N ASP A 182 -18.65 -18.79 -0.51
CA ASP A 182 -17.94 -19.21 0.69
C ASP A 182 -17.08 -18.05 1.21
N LYS A 183 -17.65 -17.33 2.18
CA LYS A 183 -17.03 -16.17 2.82
C LYS A 183 -16.93 -16.39 4.31
N LEU A 184 -15.83 -15.95 4.90
CA LEU A 184 -15.57 -16.05 6.32
C LEU A 184 -15.31 -14.67 6.92
N VAL A 185 -15.77 -14.47 8.15
CA VAL A 185 -15.34 -13.37 9.02
C VAL A 185 -14.73 -13.99 10.25
N LEU A 186 -13.44 -13.73 10.48
CA LEU A 186 -12.68 -14.33 11.56
C LEU A 186 -12.02 -13.25 12.41
N TYR A 187 -11.80 -13.55 13.69
CA TYR A 187 -10.77 -12.83 14.44
C TYR A 187 -9.42 -13.02 13.76
N TYR A 188 -8.64 -11.95 13.69
CA TYR A 188 -7.35 -11.92 13.03
C TYR A 188 -6.26 -11.50 13.99
N TYR A 189 -5.24 -12.36 14.12
CA TYR A 189 -4.08 -12.13 14.97
C TYR A 189 -2.83 -12.15 14.09
N PRO A 190 -2.39 -10.99 13.56
CA PRO A 190 -1.21 -10.94 12.72
C PRO A 190 0.04 -11.27 13.54
N GLY A 191 0.79 -12.27 13.11
CA GLY A 191 2.05 -12.66 13.75
C GLY A 191 3.28 -12.26 12.94
N ILE A 192 4.46 -12.48 13.54
CA ILE A 192 5.76 -12.22 12.88
C ILE A 192 6.09 -13.34 11.87
N LYS A 193 5.79 -14.59 12.23
CA LYS A 193 6.07 -15.77 11.41
C LYS A 193 4.83 -16.27 10.68
N GLU A 194 3.72 -16.34 11.40
CA GLU A 194 2.45 -16.87 10.91
C GLU A 194 1.30 -16.08 11.51
N ASP A 195 0.22 -15.98 10.76
CA ASP A 195 -1.01 -15.36 11.22
C ASP A 195 -1.93 -16.44 11.81
N THR A 196 -2.64 -16.10 12.88
CA THR A 196 -3.62 -17.00 13.49
C THR A 196 -5.02 -16.40 13.45
N PHE A 197 -6.02 -17.29 13.57
CA PHE A 197 -7.43 -16.95 13.38
C PHE A 197 -8.27 -17.53 14.52
N GLY A 198 -9.39 -16.87 14.81
CA GLY A 198 -10.37 -17.35 15.77
C GLY A 198 -11.79 -17.15 15.27
N GLU A 199 -12.70 -17.99 15.75
CA GLU A 199 -14.13 -17.87 15.47
C GLU A 199 -14.74 -16.71 16.25
N ILE A 200 -15.65 -15.97 15.60
CA ILE A 200 -16.44 -14.92 16.23
C ILE A 200 -17.72 -15.55 16.78
N THR A 201 -17.85 -15.60 18.10
CA THR A 201 -19.02 -16.19 18.77
C THR A 201 -20.09 -15.16 19.17
N ASN A 202 -19.77 -13.87 19.11
CA ASN A 202 -20.70 -12.78 19.41
C ASN A 202 -21.37 -12.29 18.11
N VAL A 203 -22.69 -12.42 18.03
CA VAL A 203 -23.48 -12.07 16.84
C VAL A 203 -23.50 -10.55 16.58
N GLU A 204 -23.67 -9.72 17.60
CA GLU A 204 -23.66 -8.26 17.45
C GLU A 204 -22.30 -7.76 16.94
N GLU A 205 -21.22 -8.39 17.41
CA GLU A 205 -19.86 -8.12 16.95
C GLU A 205 -19.68 -8.52 15.49
N PHE A 206 -20.19 -9.70 15.09
CA PHE A 206 -20.16 -10.14 13.69
C PHE A 206 -20.93 -9.19 12.78
N ASP A 207 -22.17 -8.85 13.15
CA ASP A 207 -23.04 -7.98 12.37
C ASP A 207 -22.42 -6.59 12.18
N PHE A 208 -21.88 -6.01 13.25
CA PHE A 208 -21.16 -4.74 13.20
C PHE A 208 -20.01 -4.76 12.19
N ILE A 209 -19.22 -5.83 12.15
CA ILE A 209 -18.07 -5.95 11.25
C ILE A 209 -18.52 -6.11 9.79
N VAL A 210 -19.58 -6.89 9.53
CA VAL A 210 -20.15 -7.04 8.20
C VAL A 210 -20.75 -5.71 7.70
N GLU A 211 -21.53 -5.03 8.53
CA GLU A 211 -22.12 -3.73 8.19
C GLU A 211 -21.04 -2.68 7.95
N THR A 212 -19.99 -2.65 8.78
CA THR A 212 -18.88 -1.71 8.62
C THR A 212 -18.14 -1.95 7.31
N TYR A 213 -17.95 -3.20 6.90
CA TYR A 213 -17.35 -3.52 5.60
C TYR A 213 -18.22 -3.09 4.41
N GLN A 214 -19.54 -3.30 4.51
CA GLN A 214 -20.47 -3.01 3.42
C GLN A 214 -20.67 -1.51 3.17
N ASN A 215 -20.52 -0.69 4.21
CA ASN A 215 -20.75 0.76 4.15
C ASN A 215 -19.48 1.59 3.86
N ALA A 216 -18.35 0.95 3.56
CA ALA A 216 -17.03 1.61 3.47
C ALA A 216 -16.29 1.49 2.13
#